data_AF-A0A7V5YSZ2-F1
#
_entry.id   AF-A0A7V5YSZ2-F1
#
_cell.length_a   1.000
_cell.length_b   1.000
_cell.length_c   1.000
_cell.angle_alpha   90.00
_cell.angle_beta   90.00
_cell.angle_gamma   90.00
#
_symmetry.space_group_name_H-M   'P 1'
#
loop_
_entity.id
_entity.type
_entity.pdbx_description
1 polymer ?
#
loop_
_entity_poly.entity_id
_entity_poly.type
_entity_poly.pdbx_seq_one_letter_code
_entity_poly.pdbx_strand_id
1 'polypeptide(L)'
;MRWHRTWLALALTSGAIAQPITLDEKEYFTAPGFSFLLFHNNYMVGYQGGLQMIQQDERLLDSGDLYILAKPGQVVPTRRVLKREVDRSANTAVIYGSLEEWKTGYRLICRSDGSQIIVQLKLDQPLDWSRVQEAGFRIYAYPGAYLSRAFQGDTAGGVFPQQYTGEPVLLRNCRRIILAPEFPPYRVEISRADGFLELRDNR
;
A
#
# COMPACT_ATOMS: atom_id res chain seq x y z
N MET A 1 -8.27 16.00 -14.01
CA MET A 1 -8.28 16.97 -12.90
C MET A 1 -6.84 17.11 -12.40
N ARG A 2 -6.25 18.32 -12.44
CA ARG A 2 -4.84 18.58 -12.09
C ARG A 2 -4.65 18.50 -10.57
N TRP A 3 -3.71 17.68 -10.11
CA TRP A 3 -3.40 17.52 -8.68
C TRP A 3 -2.20 18.38 -8.27
N HIS A 4 -2.40 19.28 -7.31
CA HIS A 4 -1.42 20.23 -6.76
C HIS A 4 -0.96 19.89 -5.32
N ARG A 5 -1.18 18.68 -4.80
CA ARG A 5 -0.84 18.36 -3.41
C ARG A 5 0.21 17.26 -3.30
N THR A 6 1.20 17.50 -2.43
CA THR A 6 2.44 16.75 -2.23
C THR A 6 2.33 15.59 -1.22
N TRP A 7 1.12 15.19 -0.83
CA TRP A 7 0.89 14.23 0.24
C TRP A 7 -0.33 13.35 -0.02
N LEU A 8 -0.26 12.10 0.43
CA LEU A 8 -1.28 11.04 0.35
C LEU A 8 -1.40 10.40 1.74
N ALA A 9 -2.60 10.09 2.25
CA ALA A 9 -2.78 9.34 3.50
C ALA A 9 -3.78 8.17 3.34
N LEU A 10 -3.39 6.99 3.81
CA LEU A 10 -4.17 5.75 3.79
C LEU A 10 -4.23 5.16 5.21
N ALA A 11 -5.37 4.63 5.63
CA ALA A 11 -5.54 3.93 6.91
C ALA A 11 -5.95 2.46 6.68
N LEU A 12 -5.24 1.55 7.35
CA LEU A 12 -5.48 0.10 7.34
C LEU A 12 -6.01 -0.37 8.70
N THR A 13 -7.23 -0.91 8.74
CA THR A 13 -7.84 -1.45 9.98
C THR A 13 -8.01 -2.97 9.89
N SER A 14 -7.52 -3.70 10.90
CA SER A 14 -7.87 -5.11 11.14
C SER A 14 -8.93 -5.22 12.24
N GLY A 15 -9.73 -6.29 12.24
CA GLY A 15 -10.78 -6.50 13.23
C GLY A 15 -10.24 -6.64 14.65
N ALA A 16 -10.98 -6.11 15.63
CA ALA A 16 -10.79 -6.14 17.09
C ALA A 16 -9.42 -6.63 17.57
N ILE A 17 -8.39 -5.80 17.39
CA ILE A 17 -7.09 -6.03 18.04
C ILE A 17 -7.24 -5.56 19.49
N ALA A 18 -7.24 -6.50 20.44
CA ALA A 18 -7.33 -6.20 21.87
C ALA A 18 -6.07 -5.52 22.45
N GLN A 19 -5.00 -5.42 21.66
CA GLN A 19 -3.74 -4.77 22.02
C GLN A 19 -3.31 -3.78 20.94
N PRO A 20 -2.65 -2.67 21.31
CA PRO A 20 -2.26 -1.65 20.35
C PRO A 20 -1.21 -2.18 19.37
N ILE A 21 -1.31 -1.80 18.09
CA ILE A 21 -0.27 -2.03 17.09
C ILE A 21 0.93 -1.14 17.40
N THR A 22 2.10 -1.73 17.68
CA THR A 22 3.32 -1.00 18.07
C THR A 22 4.55 -1.49 17.31
N LEU A 23 5.52 -0.62 17.08
CA LEU A 23 6.85 -1.03 16.59
C LEU A 23 7.60 -1.81 17.67
N ASP A 24 8.04 -3.02 17.33
CA ASP A 24 8.81 -3.88 18.23
C ASP A 24 10.33 -3.64 18.14
N GLU A 25 11.10 -4.45 18.87
CA GLU A 25 12.57 -4.40 18.87
C GLU A 25 13.20 -4.84 17.54
N LYS A 26 12.45 -5.59 16.72
CA LYS A 26 12.83 -5.97 15.36
C LYS A 26 12.37 -4.93 14.34
N GLU A 27 11.77 -3.84 14.80
CA GLU A 27 11.39 -2.66 14.03
C GLU A 27 10.30 -2.88 12.95
N TYR A 28 9.41 -3.84 13.16
CA TYR A 28 8.14 -3.93 12.41
C TYR A 28 6.96 -3.66 13.34
N PHE A 29 5.82 -3.26 12.76
CA PHE A 29 4.62 -3.04 13.57
C PHE A 29 4.00 -4.39 13.89
N THR A 30 3.70 -4.61 15.17
CA THR A 30 3.19 -5.88 15.66
C THR A 30 1.98 -5.67 16.56
N ALA A 31 1.11 -6.68 16.56
CA ALA A 31 0.08 -6.93 17.55
C ALA A 31 -0.18 -8.46 17.59
N PRO A 32 -0.94 -9.01 18.55
CA PRO A 32 -1.22 -10.44 18.57
C PRO A 32 -1.77 -10.96 17.23
N GLY A 33 -1.00 -11.85 16.58
CA GLY A 33 -1.35 -12.43 15.29
C GLY A 33 -1.25 -11.47 14.09
N PHE A 34 -0.60 -10.31 14.23
CA PHE A 34 -0.44 -9.31 13.18
C PHE A 34 1.01 -8.81 13.09
N SER A 35 1.53 -8.74 11.88
CA SER A 35 2.82 -8.12 11.58
C SER A 35 2.71 -7.27 10.32
N PHE A 36 3.23 -6.04 10.37
CA PHE A 36 3.35 -5.17 9.22
C PHE A 36 4.80 -4.72 9.04
N LEU A 37 5.41 -5.26 7.98
CA LEU A 37 6.83 -5.10 7.68
C LEU A 37 7.02 -3.95 6.69
N LEU A 38 8.13 -3.24 6.86
CA LEU A 38 8.49 -2.09 6.03
C LEU A 38 9.91 -2.27 5.53
N PHE A 39 10.03 -2.61 4.25
CA PHE A 39 11.31 -2.77 3.55
C PHE A 39 12.29 -3.70 4.27
N HIS A 40 11.78 -4.69 5.01
CA HIS A 40 12.60 -5.77 5.57
C HIS A 40 13.11 -6.71 4.47
N ASN A 41 12.35 -6.79 3.38
CA ASN A 41 12.78 -7.33 2.10
C ASN A 41 12.60 -6.21 1.06
N ASN A 42 13.55 -6.05 0.14
CA ASN A 42 13.47 -5.06 -0.93
C ASN A 42 14.15 -5.57 -2.20
N TYR A 43 13.64 -6.67 -2.73
CA TYR A 43 14.07 -7.19 -4.01
C TYR A 43 13.28 -6.47 -5.10
N MET A 44 13.96 -5.59 -5.83
CA MET A 44 13.34 -4.79 -6.89
C MET A 44 12.79 -5.63 -8.06
N VAL A 45 13.26 -6.89 -8.18
CA VAL A 45 12.79 -7.85 -9.18
C VAL A 45 11.78 -8.79 -8.53
N GLY A 46 10.64 -9.01 -9.19
CA GLY A 46 9.70 -10.09 -8.83
C GLY A 46 8.61 -9.77 -7.81
N TYR A 47 8.28 -8.49 -7.55
CA TYR A 47 7.24 -8.09 -6.58
C TYR A 47 7.52 -8.62 -5.15
N GLN A 48 8.74 -8.43 -4.67
CA GLN A 48 9.14 -8.90 -3.34
C GLN A 48 9.70 -7.77 -2.49
N GLY A 49 8.89 -7.27 -1.55
CA GLY A 49 9.36 -6.32 -0.55
C GLY A 49 8.43 -5.13 -0.33
N GLY A 50 9.01 -3.97 -0.01
CA GLY A 50 8.23 -2.78 0.31
C GLY A 50 7.42 -2.97 1.60
N LEU A 51 6.15 -2.58 1.59
CA LEU A 51 5.23 -2.85 2.69
C LEU A 51 4.59 -4.24 2.55
N GLN A 52 4.56 -4.99 3.65
CA GLN A 52 3.96 -6.32 3.71
C GLN A 52 3.08 -6.43 4.96
N MET A 53 1.93 -7.09 4.83
CA MET A 53 1.04 -7.40 5.96
C MET A 53 0.90 -8.91 6.08
N ILE A 54 1.17 -9.41 7.28
CA ILE A 54 0.99 -10.80 7.67
C ILE A 54 -0.02 -10.81 8.82
N GLN A 55 -1.01 -11.69 8.73
CA GLN A 55 -2.00 -11.87 9.78
C GLN A 55 -2.32 -13.36 9.93
N GLN A 56 -2.26 -13.86 11.16
CA GLN A 56 -2.44 -15.29 11.49
C GLN A 56 -1.59 -16.20 10.59
N ASP A 57 -0.28 -15.89 10.51
CA ASP A 57 0.72 -16.58 9.68
C ASP A 57 0.47 -16.55 8.16
N GLU A 58 -0.59 -15.90 7.69
CA GLU A 58 -0.89 -15.73 6.27
C GLU A 58 -0.39 -14.38 5.76
N ARG A 59 0.24 -14.37 4.59
CA ARG A 59 0.58 -13.13 3.89
C ARG A 59 -0.66 -12.58 3.21
N LEU A 60 -1.09 -11.39 3.61
CA LEU A 60 -2.27 -10.74 3.06
C LEU A 60 -1.91 -9.64 2.07
N LEU A 61 -1.01 -8.73 2.44
CA LEU A 61 -0.58 -7.64 1.56
C LEU A 61 0.92 -7.71 1.29
N ASP A 62 1.35 -7.31 0.10
CA ASP A 62 2.76 -7.32 -0.31
C ASP A 62 3.09 -6.17 -1.27
N SER A 63 4.37 -5.88 -1.46
CA SER A 63 4.87 -4.96 -2.49
C SER A 63 4.30 -3.56 -2.42
N GLY A 64 3.99 -3.06 -1.22
CA GLY A 64 3.52 -1.70 -1.00
C GLY A 64 4.62 -0.66 -1.23
N ASP A 65 4.49 0.20 -2.24
CA ASP A 65 5.44 1.29 -2.52
C ASP A 65 4.84 2.37 -3.45
N LEU A 66 5.64 3.39 -3.76
CA LEU A 66 5.41 4.35 -4.83
C LEU A 66 5.22 3.64 -6.18
N TYR A 67 4.09 3.92 -6.82
CA TYR A 67 3.78 3.56 -8.19
C TYR A 67 3.88 4.77 -9.10
N ILE A 68 4.54 4.59 -10.23
CA ILE A 68 4.62 5.55 -11.33
C ILE A 68 4.42 4.78 -12.64
N LEU A 69 3.55 5.31 -13.49
CA LEU A 69 3.44 4.96 -14.89
C LEU A 69 3.76 6.22 -15.71
N ALA A 70 4.85 6.17 -16.48
CA ALA A 70 5.19 7.23 -17.41
C ALA A 70 4.31 7.16 -18.66
N LYS A 71 4.10 8.31 -19.33
CA LYS A 71 3.43 8.33 -20.62
C LYS A 71 4.28 7.64 -21.70
N PRO A 72 3.68 7.19 -22.81
CA PRO A 72 4.43 6.63 -23.94
C PRO A 72 5.57 7.56 -24.39
N GLY A 73 6.76 6.98 -24.57
CA GLY A 73 7.97 7.71 -24.97
C GLY A 73 8.66 8.52 -23.86
N GLN A 74 8.16 8.50 -22.63
CA GLN A 74 8.80 9.16 -21.49
C GLN A 74 9.68 8.20 -20.70
N VAL A 75 10.71 8.73 -20.05
CA VAL A 75 11.59 7.97 -19.17
C VAL A 75 10.84 7.63 -17.88
N VAL A 76 10.77 6.33 -17.57
CA VAL A 76 10.35 5.83 -16.26
C VAL A 76 11.53 5.98 -15.31
N PRO A 77 11.38 6.72 -14.20
CA PRO A 77 12.50 6.95 -13.30
C PRO A 77 12.86 5.67 -12.54
N THR A 78 14.15 5.42 -12.42
CA THR A 78 14.73 4.43 -11.53
C THR A 78 14.44 4.84 -10.10
N ARG A 79 13.70 3.97 -9.40
CA ARG A 79 13.38 4.14 -7.98
C ARG A 79 14.47 3.51 -7.14
N ARG A 80 15.01 4.25 -6.17
CA ARG A 80 16.02 3.74 -5.25
C ARG A 80 15.64 4.04 -3.82
N VAL A 81 15.77 3.04 -2.94
CA VAL A 81 15.65 3.23 -1.49
C VAL A 81 17.00 3.72 -0.97
N LEU A 82 16.98 4.84 -0.26
CA LEU A 82 18.18 5.48 0.27
C LEU A 82 18.40 5.15 1.74
N LYS A 83 17.34 5.24 2.54
CA LYS A 83 17.42 5.07 4.00
C LYS A 83 16.09 4.56 4.54
N ARG A 84 16.18 3.72 5.57
CA ARG A 84 15.08 3.41 6.48
C ARG A 84 15.40 3.98 7.86
N GLU A 85 14.44 4.66 8.47
CA GLU A 85 14.56 5.26 9.78
C GLU A 85 13.36 4.86 10.63
N VAL A 86 13.60 4.53 11.91
CA VAL A 86 12.59 4.00 12.81
C VAL A 86 12.65 4.79 14.10
N ASP A 87 11.51 5.34 14.50
CA ASP A 87 11.29 5.95 15.80
C ASP A 87 10.22 5.14 16.54
N ARG A 88 10.68 4.27 17.43
CA ARG A 88 9.80 3.43 18.25
C ARG A 88 9.01 4.25 19.26
N SER A 89 9.55 5.37 19.75
CA SER A 89 8.86 6.24 20.70
C SER A 89 7.67 6.97 20.06
N ALA A 90 7.83 7.37 18.79
CA ALA A 90 6.77 7.96 17.98
C ALA A 90 5.93 6.93 17.20
N ASN A 91 6.18 5.63 17.40
CA ASN A 91 5.52 4.52 16.70
C ASN A 91 5.51 4.73 15.16
N THR A 92 6.64 5.17 14.60
CA THR A 92 6.77 5.62 13.21
C THR A 92 8.00 5.01 12.54
N ALA A 93 7.85 4.59 11.29
CA ALA A 93 8.95 4.16 10.42
C ALA A 93 8.86 4.92 9.08
N VAL A 94 10.00 5.41 8.60
CA VAL A 94 10.10 6.23 7.38
C VAL A 94 11.09 5.61 6.42
N ILE A 95 10.65 5.46 5.17
CA ILE A 95 11.50 5.09 4.04
C ILE A 95 11.77 6.34 3.21
N TYR A 96 13.04 6.65 3.03
CA TYR A 96 13.51 7.69 2.13
C TYR A 96 13.92 7.03 0.83
N GLY A 97 13.39 7.51 -0.29
CA GLY A 97 13.75 7.05 -1.61
C GLY A 97 13.94 8.19 -2.61
N SER A 98 14.50 7.86 -3.77
CA SER A 98 14.74 8.78 -4.87
C SER A 98 14.21 8.25 -6.19
N LEU A 99 13.88 9.20 -7.08
CA LEU A 99 13.59 9.01 -8.50
C LEU A 99 14.73 9.67 -9.28
N GLU A 100 15.71 8.88 -9.73
CA GLU A 100 17.03 9.40 -10.13
C GLU A 100 16.97 10.37 -11.33
N GLU A 101 16.28 9.98 -12.40
CA GLU A 101 16.18 10.74 -13.66
C GLU A 101 15.33 12.02 -13.50
N TRP A 102 14.46 12.04 -12.49
CA TRP A 102 13.64 13.22 -12.15
C TRP A 102 14.25 14.07 -11.05
N LYS A 103 15.38 13.64 -10.47
CA LYS A 103 16.12 14.36 -9.41
C LYS A 103 15.23 14.81 -8.26
N THR A 104 14.28 13.96 -7.86
CA THR A 104 13.37 14.22 -6.73
C THR A 104 13.40 13.05 -5.75
N GLY A 105 13.17 13.36 -4.48
CA GLY A 105 12.98 12.40 -3.40
C GLY A 105 11.51 12.10 -3.13
N TYR A 106 11.29 11.00 -2.39
CA TYR A 106 10.02 10.69 -1.77
C TYR A 106 10.23 10.11 -0.37
N ARG A 107 9.18 10.20 0.44
CA ARG A 107 9.10 9.58 1.76
C ARG A 107 7.86 8.72 1.84
N LEU A 108 8.02 7.48 2.27
CA LEU A 108 6.93 6.62 2.70
C LEU A 108 6.96 6.55 4.22
N ILE A 109 6.03 7.25 4.86
CA ILE A 109 5.91 7.39 6.31
C ILE A 109 4.81 6.45 6.76
N CYS A 110 5.13 5.50 7.61
CA CYS A 110 4.14 4.63 8.23
C CYS A 110 4.14 4.85 9.73
N ARG A 111 2.97 5.00 10.31
CA ARG A 111 2.78 5.17 11.75
C ARG A 111 1.59 4.37 12.23
N SER A 112 1.57 4.03 13.50
CA SER A 112 0.38 3.43 14.13
C SER A 112 -0.16 4.34 15.24
N ASP A 113 -1.49 4.48 15.27
CA ASP A 113 -2.20 5.11 16.40
C ASP A 113 -2.64 4.09 17.46
N GLY A 114 -2.19 2.84 17.33
CA GLY A 114 -2.56 1.70 18.15
C GLY A 114 -3.68 0.85 17.55
N SER A 115 -4.58 1.43 16.74
CA SER A 115 -5.71 0.70 16.14
C SER A 115 -5.52 0.38 14.67
N GLN A 116 -4.74 1.20 13.96
CA GLN A 116 -4.55 1.11 12.52
C GLN A 116 -3.14 1.54 12.13
N ILE A 117 -2.71 1.07 10.95
CA ILE A 117 -1.51 1.58 10.29
C ILE A 117 -1.91 2.69 9.34
N ILE A 118 -1.27 3.84 9.48
CA ILE A 118 -1.44 4.99 8.61
C ILE A 118 -0.21 5.09 7.72
N VAL A 119 -0.41 4.94 6.41
CA VAL A 119 0.63 5.03 5.38
C VAL A 119 0.50 6.37 4.67
N GLN A 120 1.58 7.14 4.64
CA GLN A 120 1.65 8.41 3.95
C GLN A 120 2.78 8.43 2.94
N LEU A 121 2.45 8.72 1.68
CA LEU A 121 3.42 8.90 0.62
C LEU A 121 3.57 10.39 0.32
N LYS A 122 4.77 10.91 0.50
CA LYS A 122 5.14 12.30 0.22
C LYS A 122 6.17 12.35 -0.89
N LEU A 123 5.96 13.24 -1.85
CA LEU A 123 7.01 13.62 -2.80
C LEU A 123 7.65 14.93 -2.35
N ASP A 124 8.97 15.05 -2.50
CA ASP A 124 9.66 16.29 -2.13
C ASP A 124 9.36 17.42 -3.13
N GLN A 125 9.02 17.08 -4.37
CA GLN A 125 8.54 18.00 -5.40
C GLN A 125 7.26 17.46 -6.07
N PRO A 126 6.37 18.34 -6.58
CA PRO A 126 5.24 17.92 -7.40
C PRO A 126 5.69 17.15 -8.64
N LEU A 127 4.89 16.16 -9.07
CA LEU A 127 5.15 15.43 -10.31
C LEU A 127 4.88 16.30 -11.54
N ASP A 128 5.74 16.14 -12.55
CA ASP A 128 5.49 16.68 -13.89
C ASP A 128 4.47 15.80 -14.64
N TRP A 129 3.19 16.18 -14.53
CA TRP A 129 2.08 15.51 -15.20
C TRP A 129 2.13 15.60 -16.74
N SER A 130 3.05 16.37 -17.33
CA SER A 130 3.31 16.27 -18.77
C SER A 130 3.95 14.92 -19.12
N ARG A 131 4.71 14.32 -18.19
CA ARG A 131 5.44 13.05 -18.36
C ARG A 131 4.78 11.85 -17.69
N VAL A 132 4.00 12.09 -16.64
CA VAL A 132 3.35 11.04 -15.83
C VAL A 132 1.93 10.74 -16.34
N GLN A 133 1.62 9.46 -16.53
CA GLN A 133 0.27 8.98 -16.82
C GLN A 133 -0.49 8.66 -15.53
N GLU A 134 0.10 7.85 -14.65
CA GLU A 134 -0.46 7.50 -13.34
C GLU A 134 0.63 7.57 -12.27
N ALA A 135 0.27 7.99 -11.06
CA ALA A 135 1.14 7.90 -9.90
C ALA A 135 0.34 7.79 -8.61
N GLY A 136 0.91 7.11 -7.62
CA GLY A 136 0.29 6.96 -6.31
C GLY A 136 1.02 5.96 -5.45
N PHE A 137 0.36 5.50 -4.40
CA PHE A 137 0.77 4.34 -3.63
C PHE A 137 0.05 3.12 -4.15
N ARG A 138 0.76 2.00 -4.31
CA ARG A 138 0.18 0.72 -4.74
C ARG A 138 0.67 -0.37 -3.80
N ILE A 139 -0.24 -1.25 -3.40
CA ILE A 139 0.01 -2.44 -2.60
C ILE A 139 -0.78 -3.60 -3.20
N TYR A 140 -0.25 -4.81 -3.12
CA TYR A 140 -0.82 -6.00 -3.73
C TYR A 140 -1.55 -6.85 -2.69
N ALA A 141 -2.75 -7.28 -3.03
CA ALA A 141 -3.45 -8.33 -2.31
C ALA A 141 -2.86 -9.68 -2.73
N TYR A 142 -2.38 -10.48 -1.77
CA TYR A 142 -1.71 -11.75 -2.07
C TYR A 142 -2.70 -12.78 -2.64
N PRO A 143 -2.47 -13.33 -3.85
CA PRO A 143 -3.45 -14.22 -4.49
C PRO A 143 -3.80 -15.46 -3.66
N GLY A 144 -2.82 -16.05 -2.95
CA GLY A 144 -3.04 -17.22 -2.11
C GLY A 144 -4.08 -16.99 -1.01
N ALA A 145 -4.19 -15.76 -0.50
CA ALA A 145 -5.15 -15.41 0.54
C ALA A 145 -6.54 -15.05 -0.02
N TYR A 146 -6.60 -14.50 -1.25
CA TYR A 146 -7.80 -13.80 -1.72
C TYR A 146 -8.50 -14.39 -2.93
N LEU A 147 -7.90 -15.28 -3.73
CA LEU A 147 -8.64 -15.88 -4.84
C LEU A 147 -9.91 -16.57 -4.34
N SER A 148 -11.04 -16.33 -5.01
CA SER A 148 -12.39 -16.78 -4.61
C SER A 148 -12.94 -16.17 -3.32
N ARG A 149 -12.26 -15.18 -2.72
CA ARG A 149 -12.79 -14.37 -1.60
C ARG A 149 -13.50 -13.12 -2.11
N ALA A 150 -14.41 -12.59 -1.31
CA ALA A 150 -15.12 -11.37 -1.68
C ALA A 150 -14.24 -10.12 -1.52
N PHE A 151 -14.58 -9.08 -2.27
CA PHE A 151 -14.12 -7.72 -2.07
C PHE A 151 -15.32 -6.78 -2.09
N GLN A 152 -15.23 -5.67 -1.35
CA GLN A 152 -16.28 -4.69 -1.23
C GLN A 152 -15.71 -3.27 -1.27
N GLY A 153 -16.25 -2.43 -2.14
CA GLY A 153 -16.04 -0.98 -2.16
C GLY A 153 -17.23 -0.23 -1.58
N ASP A 154 -17.31 1.07 -1.83
CA ASP A 154 -18.39 1.91 -1.27
C ASP A 154 -19.78 1.56 -1.86
N THR A 155 -19.85 1.29 -3.17
CA THR A 155 -21.11 1.08 -3.90
C THR A 155 -21.13 -0.21 -4.73
N ALA A 156 -20.03 -0.94 -4.77
CA ALA A 156 -19.86 -2.14 -5.58
C ALA A 156 -19.04 -3.18 -4.81
N GLY A 157 -19.12 -4.43 -5.24
CA GLY A 157 -18.37 -5.54 -4.67
C GLY A 157 -18.40 -6.72 -5.63
N GLY A 158 -17.67 -7.76 -5.26
CA GLY A 158 -17.55 -8.96 -6.09
C GLY A 158 -16.69 -10.00 -5.40
N VAL A 159 -16.22 -10.95 -6.19
CA VAL A 159 -15.32 -12.03 -5.76
C VAL A 159 -14.09 -12.01 -6.65
N PHE A 160 -12.90 -12.17 -6.06
CA PHE A 160 -11.67 -12.27 -6.84
C PHE A 160 -11.73 -13.50 -7.76
N PRO A 161 -11.60 -13.32 -9.08
CA PRO A 161 -11.79 -14.43 -10.00
C PRO A 161 -10.57 -15.36 -10.01
N GLN A 162 -10.78 -16.68 -10.12
CA GLN A 162 -9.67 -17.64 -10.17
C GLN A 162 -8.78 -17.46 -11.39
N GLN A 163 -9.35 -17.00 -12.50
CA GLN A 163 -8.66 -16.68 -13.75
C GLN A 163 -8.92 -15.23 -14.12
N TYR A 164 -8.04 -14.64 -14.92
CA TYR A 164 -8.26 -13.29 -15.43
C TYR A 164 -9.53 -13.25 -16.30
N THR A 165 -10.41 -12.29 -16.04
CA THR A 165 -11.72 -12.20 -16.71
C THR A 165 -11.72 -11.27 -17.91
N GLY A 166 -10.59 -10.65 -18.23
CA GLY A 166 -10.51 -9.60 -19.26
C GLY A 166 -10.82 -8.19 -18.74
N GLU A 167 -11.37 -8.06 -17.54
CA GLU A 167 -11.62 -6.76 -16.89
C GLU A 167 -10.52 -6.45 -15.87
N PRO A 168 -9.63 -5.49 -16.16
CA PRO A 168 -8.51 -5.18 -15.27
C PRO A 168 -8.94 -4.41 -14.03
N VAL A 169 -10.14 -3.82 -14.00
CA VAL A 169 -10.55 -2.97 -12.87
C VAL A 169 -11.82 -3.47 -12.21
N LEU A 170 -11.65 -3.94 -10.99
CA LEU A 170 -12.68 -4.58 -10.16
C LEU A 170 -13.50 -3.57 -9.36
N LEU A 171 -12.85 -2.51 -8.86
CA LEU A 171 -13.50 -1.40 -8.15
C LEU A 171 -12.84 -0.08 -8.54
N ARG A 172 -13.61 0.98 -8.74
CA ARG A 172 -13.12 2.33 -9.08
C ARG A 172 -13.64 3.37 -8.11
N ASN A 173 -12.89 4.45 -7.96
CA ASN A 173 -13.31 5.66 -7.24
C ASN A 173 -13.79 5.40 -5.80
N CYS A 174 -13.20 4.41 -5.13
CA CYS A 174 -13.58 4.08 -3.76
C CYS A 174 -12.83 4.95 -2.75
N ARG A 175 -13.45 5.29 -1.63
CA ARG A 175 -12.78 5.80 -0.43
C ARG A 175 -12.45 4.68 0.54
N ARG A 176 -13.17 3.56 0.46
CA ARG A 176 -12.97 2.38 1.29
C ARG A 176 -13.02 1.13 0.42
N ILE A 177 -12.08 0.22 0.64
CA ILE A 177 -12.06 -1.13 0.07
C ILE A 177 -11.87 -2.11 1.22
N ILE A 178 -12.70 -3.15 1.27
CA ILE A 178 -12.61 -4.25 2.21
C ILE A 178 -12.33 -5.53 1.41
N LEU A 179 -11.28 -6.24 1.79
CA LEU A 179 -10.92 -7.55 1.26
C LEU A 179 -11.38 -8.62 2.23
N ALA A 180 -11.92 -9.73 1.71
CA ALA A 180 -12.47 -10.85 2.47
C ALA A 180 -13.41 -10.43 3.63
N PRO A 181 -14.42 -9.57 3.39
CA PRO A 181 -15.36 -9.12 4.43
C PRO A 181 -16.07 -10.26 5.16
N GLU A 182 -16.24 -11.40 4.50
CA GLU A 182 -16.86 -12.63 4.99
C GLU A 182 -15.94 -13.49 5.85
N PHE A 183 -14.63 -13.21 5.87
CA PHE A 183 -13.63 -14.05 6.53
C PHE A 183 -12.72 -13.23 7.45
N PRO A 184 -13.11 -13.04 8.73
CA PRO A 184 -12.40 -12.18 9.69
C PRO A 184 -10.89 -12.39 9.79
N PRO A 185 -10.35 -13.63 9.76
CA PRO A 185 -8.91 -13.86 9.74
C PRO A 185 -8.14 -13.09 8.67
N TYR A 186 -8.72 -12.94 7.46
CA TYR A 186 -8.06 -12.29 6.32
C TYR A 186 -8.71 -10.95 5.96
N ARG A 187 -9.62 -10.47 6.81
CA ARG A 187 -10.33 -9.21 6.55
C ARG A 187 -9.34 -8.06 6.64
N VAL A 188 -9.15 -7.36 5.52
CA VAL A 188 -8.35 -6.15 5.44
C VAL A 188 -9.20 -5.01 4.93
N GLU A 189 -9.26 -3.94 5.70
CA GLU A 189 -9.92 -2.72 5.28
C GLU A 189 -8.90 -1.63 5.03
N ILE A 190 -9.03 -1.03 3.85
CA ILE A 190 -8.18 0.03 3.34
C ILE A 190 -9.06 1.25 3.09
N SER A 191 -8.74 2.37 3.72
CA SER A 191 -9.48 3.61 3.56
C SER A 191 -8.56 4.78 3.24
N ARG A 192 -9.10 5.76 2.50
CA ARG A 192 -8.39 6.95 2.05
C ARG A 192 -9.25 8.18 2.28
N ALA A 193 -8.71 9.16 3.01
CA ALA A 193 -9.43 10.40 3.30
C ALA A 193 -9.46 11.35 2.09
N ASP A 194 -8.37 11.38 1.33
CA ASP A 194 -8.09 12.36 0.29
C ASP A 194 -7.71 11.67 -1.03
N GLY A 195 -8.69 11.62 -1.94
CA GLY A 195 -8.61 10.94 -3.24
C GLY A 195 -9.35 9.62 -3.27
N PHE A 196 -8.93 8.74 -4.16
CA PHE A 196 -9.63 7.49 -4.43
C PHE A 196 -8.70 6.28 -4.43
N LEU A 197 -9.31 5.12 -4.21
CA LEU A 197 -8.76 3.78 -4.31
C LEU A 197 -9.36 3.11 -5.53
N GLU A 198 -8.54 2.27 -6.16
CA GLU A 198 -8.91 1.42 -7.27
C GLU A 198 -8.39 0.02 -6.99
N LEU A 199 -9.22 -1.00 -7.21
CA LEU A 199 -8.82 -2.40 -7.13
C LEU A 199 -8.66 -2.92 -8.55
N ARG A 200 -7.46 -3.42 -8.88
CA ARG A 200 -7.14 -3.95 -10.21
C ARG A 200 -6.71 -5.41 -10.16
N ASP A 201 -7.07 -6.16 -11.20
CA ASP A 201 -6.48 -7.45 -11.54
C ASP A 201 -5.45 -7.23 -12.66
N ASN A 202 -4.17 -7.40 -12.35
CA ASN A 202 -3.05 -7.14 -13.27
C ASN A 202 -2.39 -8.43 -13.79
N ARG A 203 -3.10 -9.56 -13.73
CA ARG A 203 -2.63 -10.84 -14.28
C ARG A 203 -2.62 -10.87 -15.80
#